data_AF-A0AAU7U8F0-F1
#
_entry.id   AF-A0AAU7U8F0-F1
#
_cell.length_a   1.000
_cell.length_b   1.000
_cell.length_c   1.000
_cell.angle_alpha   90.00
_cell.angle_beta   90.00
_cell.angle_gamma   90.00
#
_symmetry.space_group_name_H-M   'P 1'
#
loop_
_entity.id
_entity.type
_entity.pdbx_description
1 polymer ?
#
loop_
_entity_poly.entity_id
_entity_poly.type
_entity_poly.pdbx_seq_one_letter_code
_entity_poly.pdbx_strand_id
1 'polypeptide(L)'
;MTEPAADLSWRELEGRVPLDALPDLHRRFLHWRGVADVDSMPLRRVQQRVEAELNRLVQAGQATRSGDDWRLHAGALDGFDLP
;
A
#
# COMPACT_ATOMS: atom_id res chain seq x y z
N MET A 1 8.06 -4.65 -27.52
CA MET A 1 8.70 -4.70 -26.18
C MET A 1 7.70 -4.08 -25.23
N THR A 2 7.01 -4.87 -24.41
CA THR A 2 6.21 -4.33 -23.32
C THR A 2 7.21 -3.85 -22.28
N GLU A 3 7.29 -2.54 -22.05
CA GLU A 3 8.07 -2.00 -20.93
C GLU A 3 7.55 -2.69 -19.66
N PRO A 4 8.42 -3.30 -18.82
CA PRO A 4 7.97 -3.76 -17.53
C PRO A 4 7.40 -2.53 -16.81
N ALA A 5 6.10 -2.54 -16.52
CA ALA A 5 5.50 -1.43 -15.78
C ALA A 5 6.34 -1.22 -14.53
N ALA A 6 6.92 -0.02 -14.41
CA ALA A 6 7.95 0.25 -13.43
C ALA A 6 7.42 -0.05 -12.02
N ASP A 7 8.26 -0.68 -11.20
CA ASP A 7 7.91 -0.93 -9.81
C ASP A 7 7.56 0.38 -9.11
N LEU A 8 6.41 0.43 -8.45
CA LEU A 8 5.89 1.62 -7.79
C LEU A 8 6.32 1.62 -6.32
N SER A 9 6.99 2.67 -5.88
CA SER A 9 7.30 2.88 -4.46
C SER A 9 6.04 3.22 -3.67
N TRP A 10 5.80 2.52 -2.55
CA TRP A 10 4.73 2.86 -1.62
C TRP A 10 4.92 4.27 -1.05
N ARG A 11 6.15 4.66 -0.71
CA ARG A 11 6.44 6.00 -0.21
C ARG A 11 6.19 7.08 -1.25
N GLU A 12 6.49 6.83 -2.52
CA GLU A 12 6.12 7.76 -3.60
C GLU A 12 4.60 7.86 -3.77
N LEU A 13 3.87 6.77 -3.55
CA LEU A 13 2.40 6.77 -3.55
C LEU A 13 1.84 7.65 -2.43
N GLU A 14 2.36 7.50 -1.22
CA GLU A 14 2.03 8.36 -0.07
C GLU A 14 2.40 9.82 -0.36
N GLY A 15 3.51 10.09 -1.04
CA GLY A 15 3.91 11.44 -1.43
C GLY A 15 3.02 12.11 -2.49
N ARG A 16 2.14 11.36 -3.16
CA ARG A 16 1.18 11.91 -4.15
C ARG A 16 -0.12 12.39 -3.50
N VAL A 17 -0.40 11.98 -2.27
CA VAL A 17 -1.60 12.40 -1.55
C VAL A 17 -1.26 13.49 -0.53
N PRO A 18 -2.18 14.44 -0.25
CA PRO A 18 -2.03 15.36 0.85
C PRO A 18 -1.79 14.65 2.18
N LEU A 19 -1.00 15.25 3.08
CA LEU A 19 -0.66 14.64 4.38
C LEU A 19 -1.91 14.32 5.21
N ASP A 20 -2.93 15.18 5.14
CA ASP A 20 -4.21 14.99 5.83
C ASP A 20 -5.06 13.85 5.23
N ALA A 21 -4.79 13.44 3.98
CA ALA A 21 -5.46 12.34 3.30
C ALA A 21 -4.73 10.99 3.42
N LEU A 22 -3.55 10.95 4.05
CA LEU A 22 -2.82 9.69 4.28
C LEU A 22 -3.61 8.65 5.09
N PRO A 23 -4.33 9.01 6.17
CA PRO A 23 -5.17 8.06 6.88
C PRO A 23 -6.22 7.40 5.98
N ASP A 24 -6.81 8.15 5.05
CA ASP A 24 -7.81 7.65 4.12
C ASP A 24 -7.18 6.72 3.06
N LEU A 25 -6.01 7.08 2.52
CA LEU A 25 -5.23 6.19 1.66
C LEU A 25 -4.98 4.84 2.35
N HIS A 26 -4.51 4.87 3.59
CA HIS A 26 -4.19 3.68 4.38
C HIS A 26 -5.43 2.82 4.63
N ARG A 27 -6.54 3.43 5.04
CA ARG A 27 -7.79 2.69 5.27
C ARG A 27 -8.33 2.09 3.98
N ARG A 28 -8.30 2.84 2.88
CA ARG A 28 -8.74 2.37 1.57
C ARG A 28 -7.91 1.19 1.08
N PHE A 29 -6.60 1.23 1.30
CA PHE A 29 -5.71 0.10 1.00
C PHE A 29 -6.07 -1.13 1.84
N LEU A 30 -6.29 -0.96 3.15
CA LEU A 30 -6.69 -2.08 4.02
C LEU A 30 -8.06 -2.66 3.67
N HIS A 31 -9.04 -1.83 3.30
CA HIS A 31 -10.34 -2.27 2.78
C HIS A 31 -10.20 -3.07 1.49
N TRP A 32 -9.40 -2.57 0.55
CA TRP A 32 -9.10 -3.29 -0.70
C TRP A 32 -8.40 -4.63 -0.44
N ARG A 33 -7.54 -4.71 0.58
CA ARG A 33 -6.92 -5.96 1.06
C ARG A 33 -7.89 -6.90 1.80
N GLY A 34 -9.14 -6.48 2.03
CA GLY A 34 -10.16 -7.27 2.73
C GLY A 34 -9.96 -7.33 4.24
N VAL A 35 -9.27 -6.35 4.84
CA VAL A 35 -9.13 -6.26 6.30
C VAL A 35 -10.43 -5.73 6.90
N ALA A 36 -10.98 -6.44 7.88
CA ALA A 36 -12.18 -6.03 8.61
C ALA A 36 -11.89 -4.92 9.64
N ASP A 37 -12.96 -4.22 10.05
CA ASP A 37 -12.96 -3.23 11.14
C ASP A 37 -12.04 -2.01 10.97
N VAL A 38 -11.55 -1.76 9.76
CA VAL A 38 -10.56 -0.71 9.44
C VAL A 38 -11.01 0.68 9.89
N ASP A 39 -12.29 1.03 9.68
CA ASP A 39 -12.82 2.36 10.00
C ASP A 39 -12.85 2.64 11.50
N SER A 40 -12.96 1.59 12.32
CA SER A 40 -12.98 1.70 13.78
C SER A 40 -11.57 1.64 14.39
N MET A 41 -10.55 1.31 13.61
CA MET A 41 -9.19 1.16 14.13
C MET A 41 -8.55 2.52 14.45
N PRO A 42 -7.81 2.63 15.57
CA PRO A 42 -6.97 3.79 15.82
C PRO A 42 -5.87 3.90 14.75
N LEU A 43 -5.50 5.11 14.36
CA LEU A 43 -4.57 5.38 13.27
C LEU A 43 -3.23 4.62 13.40
N ARG A 44 -2.69 4.52 14.61
CA ARG A 44 -1.48 3.73 14.87
C ARG A 44 -1.64 2.26 14.46
N ARG A 45 -2.81 1.67 14.70
CA ARG A 45 -3.10 0.28 14.32
C ARG A 45 -3.34 0.13 12.82
N VAL A 46 -3.94 1.15 12.19
CA VAL A 46 -4.05 1.23 10.72
C VAL A 46 -2.66 1.18 10.09
N GLN A 47 -1.74 2.05 10.50
CA GLN A 47 -0.36 2.10 9.98
C GLN A 47 0.37 0.75 10.13
N GLN A 48 0.34 0.16 11.33
CA GLN A 48 0.93 -1.16 11.57
C GLN A 48 0.33 -2.25 10.67
N ARG A 49 -0.96 -2.17 10.38
CA ARG A 49 -1.64 -3.13 9.52
C ARG A 49 -1.26 -2.92 8.05
N VAL A 50 -1.10 -1.67 7.59
CA VAL A 50 -0.61 -1.34 6.25
C VAL A 50 0.77 -1.96 6.06
N GLU A 51 1.71 -1.72 6.98
CA GLU A 51 3.04 -2.31 6.93
C GLU A 51 2.97 -3.85 6.89
N ALA A 52 2.09 -4.47 7.68
CA ALA A 52 1.90 -5.91 7.67
C ALA A 52 1.40 -6.43 6.31
N GLU A 53 0.46 -5.73 5.66
CA GLU A 53 -0.03 -6.11 4.32
C GLU A 53 1.03 -5.87 3.24
N LEU A 54 1.79 -4.79 3.30
CA LEU A 54 2.91 -4.55 2.38
C LEU A 54 3.98 -5.65 2.50
N ASN A 55 4.29 -6.07 3.73
CA ASN A 55 5.19 -7.22 3.94
C ASN A 55 4.60 -8.53 3.42
N ARG A 56 3.27 -8.72 3.46
CA ARG A 56 2.63 -9.88 2.82
C ARG A 56 2.76 -9.85 1.30
N LEU A 57 2.65 -8.68 0.66
CA LEU A 57 2.92 -8.53 -0.77
C LEU A 57 4.36 -8.92 -1.11
N VAL A 58 5.32 -8.56 -0.24
CA VAL A 58 6.72 -9.01 -0.40
C VAL A 58 6.84 -10.53 -0.31
N GLN A 59 6.21 -11.15 0.70
CA GLN A 59 6.22 -12.61 0.85
C GLN A 59 5.53 -13.34 -0.32
N ALA A 60 4.53 -12.71 -0.94
CA ALA A 60 3.84 -13.22 -2.12
C ALA A 60 4.60 -12.99 -3.44
N GLY A 61 5.77 -12.33 -3.40
CA GLY A 61 6.52 -11.98 -4.62
C GLY A 61 5.83 -10.90 -5.48
N GLN A 62 4.93 -10.12 -4.89
CA GLN A 62 4.22 -9.00 -5.52
C GLN A 62 4.87 -7.64 -5.18
N ALA A 63 5.85 -7.64 -4.29
CA ALA A 63 6.64 -6.47 -3.95
C ALA A 63 8.06 -6.88 -3.55
N THR A 64 8.97 -5.92 -3.55
CA THR A 64 10.32 -6.05 -2.99
C THR A 64 10.52 -4.99 -1.91
N ARG A 65 11.12 -5.39 -0.78
CA ARG A 65 11.49 -4.43 0.27
C ARG A 65 12.85 -3.80 -0.05
N SER A 66 12.91 -2.47 -0.10
CA SER A 66 14.14 -1.71 -0.38
C SER A 66 14.37 -0.71 0.76
N GLY A 67 15.18 -1.11 1.75
CA GLY A 67 15.36 -0.34 2.98
C GLY A 67 14.04 -0.15 3.74
N ASP A 68 13.64 1.11 3.92
CA ASP A 68 12.38 1.53 4.55
C ASP A 68 11.21 1.69 3.56
N ASP A 69 11.38 1.28 2.30
CA ASP A 69 10.35 1.37 1.27
C ASP A 69 9.89 0.00 0.75
N TRP A 70 8.66 -0.05 0.24
CA TRP A 70 8.10 -1.20 -0.47
C TRP A 70 7.93 -0.85 -1.94
N ARG A 71 8.68 -1.52 -2.80
CA ARG A 71 8.56 -1.42 -4.25
C ARG A 71 7.57 -2.47 -4.73
N LEU A 72 6.38 -2.03 -5.08
CA LEU A 72 5.29 -2.86 -5.57
C LEU A 72 5.51 -3.17 -7.04
N HIS A 73 5.47 -4.45 -7.41
CA HIS A 73 5.59 -4.86 -8.79
C HIS A 73 4.39 -4.38 -9.62
N ALA A 74 4.58 -4.31 -10.94
CA ALA A 74 3.49 -4.07 -11.89
C ALA A 74 2.25 -4.93 -11.57
N GLY A 75 1.09 -4.29 -11.42
CA GLY A 75 -0.18 -4.97 -11.15
C GLY A 75 -0.38 -5.44 -9.70
N ALA A 76 0.57 -5.21 -8.79
CA ALA A 76 0.40 -5.52 -7.37
C ALA A 76 -0.73 -4.72 -6.70
N LEU A 77 -1.14 -3.60 -7.31
CA LEU A 77 -2.25 -2.74 -6.92
C LEU A 77 -3.37 -2.72 -7.97
N ASP A 78 -3.49 -3.76 -8.82
CA ASP A 78 -4.59 -3.81 -9.80
C ASP A 78 -5.96 -3.74 -9.09
N GLY A 79 -6.81 -2.81 -9.53
CA GLY A 79 -8.12 -2.53 -8.91
C GLY A 79 -8.07 -1.73 -7.60
N PHE A 80 -6.90 -1.26 -7.15
CA PHE A 80 -6.78 -0.29 -6.06
C PHE A 80 -6.82 1.14 -6.61
N ASP A 81 -7.59 2.02 -5.96
CA ASP A 81 -7.78 3.40 -6.39
C ASP A 81 -7.39 4.39 -5.27
N LEU A 82 -6.72 5.48 -5.67
CA LEU A 82 -6.21 6.51 -4.75
C LEU A 82 -7.31 7.49 -4.33
N PRO A 83 -7.32 7.96 -3.08
CA PRO A 83 -8.28 8.97 -2.61
C PRO A 83 -8.16 10.30 -3.35
#